data_AF-S8E191-F1
#
_entry.id   AF-S8E191-F1
#
_cell.length_a   1.000
_cell.length_b   1.000
_cell.length_c   1.000
_cell.angle_alpha   90.00
_cell.angle_beta   90.00
_cell.angle_gamma   90.00
#
_symmetry.space_group_name_H-M   'P 1'
#
loop_
_entity.id
_entity.type
_entity.pdbx_description
1 polymer ?
#
loop_
_entity_poly.entity_id
_entity_poly.type
_entity_poly.pdbx_seq_one_letter_code
_entity_poly.pdbx_strand_id
1 'polypeptide(L)'
;MQAALPRILVVGGNGFVGSAVCKAALARGMQVTSISSSGEPFKTPKGHHPAWVSKVDWRAANALQPETYSHLLPEVTAVVHTLGTLLEDTRYKKALSRGDIPALAGIVASNVFGGGPSSNPLASGDGRPNSYETLNRDAAIRVCDAFTSSKPSNRVDGPRPFVYVSAEDIFRPIIPARYIETKREAEQYIGQKVASDPGYRAVYIRPSLIYHSHFRPLTSPIAALLDLSATVHRKVPLGLPTPSGFLRALGSAFSPPPAPQTPVSTSPLESVANALTIPPIHVDHVAEAVAIAADTRRVDVRGVLGVAEMRELIGWSQKGQAHSDVHVPTNV
;
A
#
# COMPACT_ATOMS: atom_id res chain seq x y z
N MET A 1 -32.62 7.81 -16.57
CA MET A 1 -31.22 8.25 -16.77
C MET A 1 -30.31 7.18 -16.19
N GLN A 2 -29.45 6.58 -17.01
CA GLN A 2 -28.54 5.51 -16.59
C GLN A 2 -27.39 6.14 -15.79
N ALA A 3 -27.11 5.64 -14.58
CA ALA A 3 -25.99 6.15 -13.79
C ALA A 3 -24.68 5.94 -14.58
N ALA A 4 -23.86 6.99 -14.68
CA ALA A 4 -22.57 6.90 -15.36
C ALA A 4 -21.70 5.85 -14.66
N LEU A 5 -21.05 4.98 -15.44
CA LEU A 5 -20.16 3.96 -14.90
C LEU A 5 -19.01 4.63 -14.11
N PRO A 6 -18.67 4.15 -12.89
CA PRO A 6 -17.55 4.68 -12.14
C PRO A 6 -16.26 4.63 -12.95
N ARG A 7 -15.49 5.73 -12.95
CA ARG A 7 -14.22 5.83 -13.70
C ARG A 7 -13.11 6.15 -12.71
N ILE A 8 -12.06 5.34 -12.68
CA ILE A 8 -10.95 5.53 -11.75
C ILE A 8 -9.65 5.84 -12.50
N LEU A 9 -8.85 6.72 -11.91
CA LEU A 9 -7.46 6.93 -12.33
C LEU A 9 -6.52 6.16 -11.39
N VAL A 10 -5.76 5.21 -11.93
CA VAL A 10 -4.73 4.48 -11.18
C VAL A 10 -3.35 5.04 -11.51
N VAL A 11 -2.70 5.66 -10.54
CA VAL A 11 -1.31 6.13 -10.66
C VAL A 11 -0.37 4.97 -10.33
N GLY A 12 0.44 4.56 -11.31
CA GLY A 12 1.34 3.41 -11.19
C GLY A 12 0.69 2.06 -11.56
N GLY A 13 -0.36 2.07 -12.38
CA GLY A 13 -1.14 0.87 -12.70
C GLY A 13 -0.40 -0.25 -13.45
N ASN A 14 0.80 -0.01 -13.98
CA ASN A 14 1.63 -1.05 -14.60
C ASN A 14 2.59 -1.74 -13.61
N GLY A 15 2.60 -1.31 -12.34
CA GLY A 15 3.36 -1.94 -11.26
C GLY A 15 2.69 -3.17 -10.67
N PHE A 16 3.34 -3.78 -9.67
CA PHE A 16 2.84 -5.01 -9.03
C PHE A 16 1.46 -4.85 -8.38
N VAL A 17 1.30 -3.86 -7.49
CA VAL A 17 0.00 -3.59 -6.83
C VAL A 17 -0.96 -2.89 -7.80
N GLY A 18 -0.47 -1.90 -8.55
CA GLY A 18 -1.28 -1.13 -9.49
C GLY A 18 -1.99 -1.99 -10.54
N SER A 19 -1.32 -2.99 -11.10
CA SER A 19 -1.91 -3.87 -12.11
C SER A 19 -3.01 -4.78 -11.53
N ALA A 20 -2.81 -5.27 -10.30
CA ALA A 20 -3.85 -6.01 -9.58
C ALA A 20 -5.07 -5.11 -9.30
N VAL A 21 -4.86 -3.85 -8.90
CA VAL A 21 -5.93 -2.86 -8.71
C VAL A 21 -6.69 -2.61 -10.01
N CYS A 22 -5.99 -2.39 -11.13
CA CYS A 22 -6.64 -2.20 -12.44
C CYS A 22 -7.52 -3.41 -12.78
N LYS A 23 -7.01 -4.62 -12.59
CA LYS A 23 -7.76 -5.86 -12.82
C LYS A 23 -9.00 -5.98 -11.92
N ALA A 24 -8.86 -5.71 -10.62
CA ALA A 24 -9.97 -5.77 -9.67
C ALA A 24 -11.05 -4.72 -9.96
N ALA A 25 -10.65 -3.48 -10.27
CA ALA A 25 -11.58 -2.42 -10.63
C ALA A 25 -12.39 -2.75 -11.90
N LEU A 26 -11.74 -3.29 -12.94
CA LEU A 26 -12.43 -3.77 -14.14
C LEU A 26 -13.44 -4.89 -13.81
N ALA A 27 -13.07 -5.83 -12.93
CA ALA A 27 -13.97 -6.90 -12.50
C ALA A 27 -15.21 -6.38 -11.74
N ARG A 28 -15.08 -5.22 -11.10
CA ARG A 28 -16.19 -4.49 -10.44
C ARG A 28 -16.98 -3.58 -11.38
N GLY A 29 -16.74 -3.65 -12.69
CA GLY A 29 -17.45 -2.87 -13.71
C GLY A 29 -17.04 -1.40 -13.79
N MET A 30 -15.88 -1.03 -13.21
CA MET A 30 -15.34 0.32 -13.31
C MET A 30 -14.58 0.49 -14.63
N GLN A 31 -14.61 1.70 -15.18
CA GLN A 31 -13.66 2.09 -16.23
C GLN A 31 -12.34 2.49 -15.59
N VAL A 32 -11.23 2.08 -16.19
CA VAL A 32 -9.90 2.27 -15.62
C VAL A 32 -9.02 3.00 -16.61
N THR A 33 -8.53 4.17 -16.20
CA THR A 33 -7.39 4.85 -16.82
C THR A 33 -6.19 4.68 -15.91
N SER A 34 -5.04 4.28 -16.45
CA SER A 34 -3.80 4.13 -15.69
C SER A 34 -2.74 5.08 -16.24
N ILE A 35 -2.11 5.84 -15.35
CA ILE A 35 -0.94 6.66 -15.69
C ILE A 35 0.35 6.06 -15.14
N SER A 36 1.41 6.13 -15.93
CA SER A 36 2.78 5.78 -15.53
C SER A 36 3.79 6.55 -16.38
N SER A 37 5.05 6.62 -15.96
CA SER A 37 6.08 7.35 -16.72
C SER A 37 6.27 6.81 -18.14
N SER A 38 6.15 5.50 -18.35
CA SER A 38 6.27 4.89 -19.67
C SER A 38 4.96 4.87 -20.46
N GLY A 39 3.82 4.89 -19.77
CA GLY A 39 2.51 4.61 -20.38
C GLY A 39 2.36 3.17 -20.88
N GLU A 40 3.34 2.30 -20.65
CA GLU A 40 3.30 0.93 -21.16
C GLU A 40 2.24 0.10 -20.42
N PRO A 41 1.45 -0.70 -21.17
CA PRO A 41 0.53 -1.66 -20.58
C PRO A 41 1.25 -2.71 -19.74
N PHE A 42 0.59 -3.19 -18.69
CA PHE A 42 1.13 -4.25 -17.84
C PHE A 42 1.52 -5.50 -18.63
N LYS A 43 2.71 -6.04 -18.33
CA LYS A 43 3.23 -7.30 -18.85
C LYS A 43 3.46 -8.27 -17.69
N THR A 44 3.11 -9.53 -17.90
CA THR A 44 3.51 -10.60 -16.97
C THR A 44 5.04 -10.77 -16.96
N PRO A 45 5.63 -11.44 -15.95
CA PRO A 45 7.06 -11.77 -15.94
C PRO A 45 7.54 -12.52 -17.18
N LYS A 46 6.62 -13.24 -17.85
CA LYS A 46 6.89 -13.95 -19.11
C LYS A 46 6.74 -13.05 -20.36
N GLY A 47 6.49 -11.75 -20.21
CA GLY A 47 6.36 -10.79 -21.31
C GLY A 47 4.98 -10.70 -21.97
N HIS A 48 4.01 -11.51 -21.57
CA HIS A 48 2.68 -11.55 -22.19
C HIS A 48 1.73 -10.52 -21.57
N HIS A 49 0.79 -10.02 -22.38
CA HIS A 49 -0.33 -9.17 -21.96
C HIS A 49 -1.60 -10.01 -21.72
N PRO A 50 -2.12 -10.09 -20.47
CA PRO A 50 -3.40 -10.73 -20.21
C PRO A 50 -4.57 -10.00 -20.91
N ALA A 51 -5.66 -10.72 -21.20
CA ALA A 51 -6.80 -10.18 -21.95
C ALA A 51 -7.48 -8.95 -21.31
N TRP A 52 -7.39 -8.75 -19.99
CA TRP A 52 -7.95 -7.57 -19.33
C TRP A 52 -7.14 -6.29 -19.60
N VAL A 53 -5.87 -6.41 -19.99
CA VAL A 53 -4.96 -5.27 -20.19
C VAL A 53 -5.45 -4.35 -21.30
N SER A 54 -6.09 -4.89 -22.35
CA SER A 54 -6.66 -4.10 -23.44
C SER A 54 -7.91 -3.31 -23.04
N LYS A 55 -8.47 -3.55 -21.84
CA LYS A 55 -9.63 -2.83 -21.30
C LYS A 55 -9.24 -1.63 -20.42
N VAL A 56 -7.95 -1.43 -20.18
CA VAL A 56 -7.42 -0.28 -19.44
C VAL A 56 -6.90 0.75 -20.43
N ASP A 57 -7.25 2.02 -20.23
CA ASP A 57 -6.65 3.14 -20.97
C ASP A 57 -5.29 3.48 -20.34
N TRP A 58 -4.19 3.12 -21.01
CA TRP A 58 -2.83 3.34 -20.52
C TRP A 58 -2.27 4.65 -21.07
N ARG A 59 -1.84 5.55 -20.17
CA ARG A 59 -1.34 6.88 -20.52
C ARG A 59 0.07 7.10 -19.97
N ALA A 60 0.94 7.64 -20.80
CA ALA A 60 2.23 8.15 -20.34
C ALA A 60 2.01 9.49 -19.62
N ALA A 61 2.40 9.56 -18.35
CA ALA A 61 2.36 10.79 -17.56
C ALA A 61 3.30 10.68 -16.35
N ASN A 62 3.69 11.83 -15.80
CA ASN A 62 4.55 11.90 -14.63
C ASN A 62 3.75 12.41 -13.43
N ALA A 63 3.64 11.61 -12.37
CA ALA A 63 2.86 11.94 -11.18
C ALA A 63 3.31 13.24 -10.48
N LEU A 64 4.58 13.62 -10.63
CA LEU A 64 5.14 14.88 -10.10
C LEU A 64 4.78 16.12 -10.91
N GLN A 65 4.23 15.92 -12.12
CA GLN A 65 3.97 16.94 -13.13
C GLN A 65 2.47 16.92 -13.49
N PRO A 66 1.60 17.57 -12.68
CA PRO A 66 0.16 17.60 -12.90
C PRO A 66 -0.28 17.95 -14.31
N GLU A 67 0.43 18.84 -15.00
CA GLU A 67 0.17 19.23 -16.39
C GLU A 67 0.11 18.05 -17.36
N THR A 68 0.77 16.93 -17.04
CA THR A 68 0.79 15.73 -17.88
C THR A 68 -0.46 14.86 -17.74
N TYR A 69 -1.28 15.04 -16.70
CA TYR A 69 -2.45 14.19 -16.43
C TYR A 69 -3.69 14.92 -15.90
N SER A 70 -3.60 16.21 -15.55
CA SER A 70 -4.68 16.96 -14.89
C SER A 70 -5.96 17.03 -15.73
N HIS A 71 -5.82 17.00 -17.06
CA HIS A 71 -6.94 16.94 -18.00
C HIS A 71 -7.80 15.68 -17.88
N LEU A 72 -7.28 14.61 -17.27
CA LEU A 72 -8.03 13.37 -17.01
C LEU A 72 -8.88 13.46 -15.73
N LEU A 73 -8.50 14.32 -14.78
CA LEU A 73 -9.07 14.35 -13.44
C LEU A 73 -10.55 14.77 -13.40
N PRO A 74 -11.07 15.68 -14.26
CA PRO A 74 -12.49 16.01 -14.27
C PRO A 74 -13.41 14.83 -14.60
N GLU A 75 -12.93 13.83 -15.34
CA GLU A 75 -13.74 12.69 -15.79
C GLU A 75 -13.81 11.53 -14.79
N VAL A 76 -12.91 11.50 -13.80
CA VAL A 76 -12.79 10.36 -12.88
C VAL A 76 -13.53 10.60 -11.57
N THR A 77 -14.19 9.55 -11.09
CA THR A 77 -14.88 9.53 -9.80
C THR A 77 -13.92 9.28 -8.64
N ALA A 78 -12.77 8.64 -8.91
CA ALA A 78 -11.78 8.28 -7.90
C ALA A 78 -10.34 8.34 -8.43
N VAL A 79 -9.39 8.56 -7.53
CA VAL A 79 -7.95 8.38 -7.78
C VAL A 79 -7.40 7.32 -6.84
N VAL A 80 -6.62 6.39 -7.39
CA VAL A 80 -5.84 5.42 -6.63
C VAL A 80 -4.36 5.66 -6.88
N HIS A 81 -3.62 6.01 -5.83
CA HIS A 81 -2.19 6.24 -5.91
C HIS A 81 -1.41 5.02 -5.38
N THR A 82 -0.78 4.28 -6.30
CA THR A 82 -0.07 3.03 -5.99
C THR A 82 1.45 3.15 -6.08
N LEU A 83 1.98 4.35 -6.33
CA LEU A 83 3.43 4.54 -6.40
C LEU A 83 4.06 4.32 -5.03
N GLY A 84 5.16 3.59 -5.07
CA GLY A 84 5.99 3.36 -3.91
C GLY A 84 7.19 2.51 -4.28
N THR A 85 8.38 2.94 -3.87
CA THR A 85 9.59 2.14 -3.99
C THR A 85 10.03 1.72 -2.59
N LEU A 86 10.13 0.41 -2.36
CA LEU A 86 10.51 -0.16 -1.06
C LEU A 86 12.02 -0.10 -0.82
N LEU A 87 12.80 -0.41 -1.85
CA LEU A 87 14.26 -0.44 -1.84
C LEU A 87 14.74 0.07 -3.19
N GLU A 88 15.62 1.07 -3.16
CA GLU A 88 16.19 1.70 -4.35
C GLU A 88 17.36 0.91 -4.93
N ASP A 89 17.89 -0.05 -4.17
CA ASP A 89 19.05 -0.79 -4.62
C ASP A 89 18.70 -1.55 -5.89
N THR A 90 19.23 -1.06 -7.01
CA THR A 90 19.02 -1.67 -8.33
C THR A 90 19.48 -3.13 -8.28
N ARG A 91 20.43 -3.45 -7.39
CA ARG A 91 20.85 -4.82 -7.08
C ARG A 91 19.76 -5.63 -6.40
N TYR A 92 19.05 -5.09 -5.41
CA TYR A 92 17.90 -5.75 -4.78
C TYR A 92 16.77 -5.99 -5.78
N LYS A 93 16.40 -4.98 -6.58
CA LYS A 93 15.38 -5.12 -7.61
C LYS A 93 15.77 -6.16 -8.67
N LYS A 94 17.04 -6.19 -9.09
CA LYS A 94 17.57 -7.19 -10.03
C LYS A 94 17.64 -8.59 -9.43
N ALA A 95 18.06 -8.73 -8.17
CA ALA A 95 18.12 -10.01 -7.47
C ALA A 95 16.71 -10.58 -7.28
N LEU A 96 15.75 -9.75 -6.86
CA LEU A 96 14.36 -10.15 -6.71
C LEU A 96 13.72 -10.53 -8.05
N SER A 97 13.96 -9.75 -9.13
CA SER A 97 13.39 -10.05 -10.45
C SER A 97 13.99 -11.29 -11.11
N ARG A 98 15.24 -11.63 -10.78
CA ARG A 98 15.94 -12.82 -11.28
C ARG A 98 15.78 -14.06 -10.39
N GLY A 99 15.17 -13.92 -9.21
CA GLY A 99 15.07 -15.01 -8.25
C GLY A 99 16.41 -15.44 -7.63
N ASP A 100 17.40 -14.53 -7.57
CA ASP A 100 18.75 -14.79 -7.06
C ASP A 100 18.76 -14.72 -5.53
N ILE A 101 18.55 -15.88 -4.89
CA ILE A 101 18.44 -16.02 -3.43
C ILE A 101 19.76 -15.67 -2.72
N PRO A 102 20.95 -16.15 -3.16
CA PRO A 102 22.21 -15.79 -2.52
C PRO A 102 22.48 -14.28 -2.55
N ALA A 103 22.24 -13.61 -3.68
CA ALA A 103 22.42 -12.16 -3.78
C ALA A 103 21.45 -11.41 -2.85
N LEU A 104 20.20 -11.86 -2.77
CA LEU A 104 19.20 -11.28 -1.87
C LEU A 104 19.61 -11.43 -0.40
N ALA A 105 20.09 -12.63 0.00
CA ALA A 105 20.57 -12.89 1.35
C ALA A 105 21.79 -12.03 1.71
N GLY A 106 22.72 -11.84 0.77
CA GLY A 106 23.87 -10.96 0.94
C GLY A 106 23.47 -9.50 1.18
N ILE A 107 22.48 -8.98 0.44
CA ILE A 107 21.96 -7.61 0.62
C ILE A 107 21.25 -7.44 1.97
N VAL A 108 20.46 -8.44 2.39
CA VAL A 108 19.81 -8.40 3.71
C VAL A 108 20.86 -8.46 4.81
N ALA A 109 21.85 -9.34 4.70
CA ALA A 109 22.94 -9.44 5.67
C ALA A 109 23.75 -8.14 5.77
N SER A 110 24.05 -7.48 4.64
CA SER A 110 24.74 -6.19 4.66
C SER A 110 23.92 -5.07 5.32
N ASN A 111 22.60 -5.05 5.11
CA ASN A 111 21.71 -4.05 5.71
C ASN A 111 21.49 -4.27 7.21
N VAL A 112 21.58 -5.52 7.68
CA VAL A 112 21.38 -5.87 9.09
C VAL A 112 22.67 -5.76 9.90
N PHE A 113 23.81 -6.20 9.35
CA PHE A 113 25.06 -6.36 10.08
C PHE A 113 26.15 -5.33 9.71
N GLY A 114 25.92 -4.47 8.71
CA GLY A 114 26.82 -3.35 8.37
C GLY A 114 28.26 -3.73 7.95
N GLY A 115 28.56 -5.01 7.70
CA GLY A 115 29.93 -5.54 7.69
C GLY A 115 30.37 -6.33 6.45
N GLY A 116 29.94 -5.96 5.24
CA GLY A 116 30.42 -6.59 3.99
C GLY A 116 31.49 -5.76 3.26
N PRO A 117 32.46 -6.38 2.55
CA PRO A 117 33.51 -5.64 1.84
C PRO A 117 32.87 -4.80 0.73
N SER A 118 33.12 -3.48 0.78
CA SER A 118 32.42 -2.38 0.09
C SER A 118 31.29 -1.69 0.88
N SER A 119 31.33 -1.75 2.20
CA SER A 119 30.67 -0.77 3.09
C SER A 119 31.29 0.62 2.90
N ASN A 120 30.92 1.29 1.81
CA ASN A 120 30.94 2.74 1.77
C ASN A 120 29.48 3.21 1.64
N PRO A 121 28.78 3.44 2.76
CA PRO A 121 27.44 4.03 2.74
C PRO A 121 27.42 5.43 2.09
N LEU A 122 28.58 6.06 1.86
CA LEU A 122 28.75 7.27 1.05
C LEU A 122 29.05 7.03 -0.45
N ALA A 123 29.26 5.77 -0.88
CA ALA A 123 29.37 5.41 -2.30
C ALA A 123 28.05 4.91 -2.90
N SER A 124 26.95 4.96 -2.14
CA SER A 124 25.58 4.87 -2.68
C SER A 124 25.19 6.19 -3.36
N GLY A 125 26.05 6.69 -4.24
CA GLY A 125 25.92 7.99 -4.92
C GLY A 125 25.03 7.98 -6.16
N ASP A 126 24.47 6.83 -6.55
CA ASP A 126 23.61 6.70 -7.74
C ASP A 126 22.10 6.63 -7.42
N GLY A 127 21.71 6.65 -6.14
CA GLY A 127 20.33 6.88 -5.71
C GLY A 127 20.17 8.34 -5.32
N ARG A 128 19.33 9.10 -6.03
CA ARG A 128 19.13 10.53 -5.72
C ARG A 128 18.73 10.66 -4.24
N PRO A 129 19.41 11.46 -3.41
CA PRO A 129 19.26 11.53 -1.94
C PRO A 129 17.88 11.99 -1.42
N ASN A 130 16.86 12.03 -2.27
CA ASN A 130 15.49 12.46 -1.96
C ASN A 130 14.45 11.60 -2.69
N SER A 131 14.80 10.36 -3.09
CA SER A 131 13.95 9.56 -3.99
C SER A 131 12.72 8.96 -3.28
N TYR A 132 12.81 8.59 -2.00
CA TYR A 132 11.62 8.21 -1.22
C TYR A 132 10.67 9.38 -1.02
N GLU A 133 11.19 10.55 -0.66
CA GLU A 133 10.41 11.78 -0.52
C GLU A 133 9.71 12.10 -1.84
N THR A 134 10.46 12.09 -2.93
CA THR A 134 9.94 12.41 -4.25
C THR A 134 8.86 11.41 -4.69
N LEU A 135 9.14 10.10 -4.61
CA LEU A 135 8.27 9.06 -5.16
C LEU A 135 7.13 8.64 -4.23
N ASN A 136 7.37 8.57 -2.92
CA ASN A 136 6.35 8.13 -1.96
C ASN A 136 5.49 9.29 -1.47
N ARG A 137 6.09 10.46 -1.17
CA ARG A 137 5.40 11.59 -0.54
C ARG A 137 4.99 12.64 -1.55
N ASP A 138 5.94 13.26 -2.24
CA ASP A 138 5.71 14.44 -3.07
C ASP A 138 4.82 14.08 -4.26
N ALA A 139 5.04 12.93 -4.91
CA ALA A 139 4.16 12.45 -5.98
C ALA A 139 2.71 12.24 -5.52
N ALA A 140 2.50 11.71 -4.31
CA ALA A 140 1.16 11.49 -3.77
C ALA A 140 0.46 12.82 -3.46
N ILE A 141 1.19 13.76 -2.85
CA ILE A 141 0.73 15.12 -2.56
C ILE A 141 0.34 15.85 -3.85
N ARG A 142 1.20 15.84 -4.87
CA ARG A 142 0.94 16.51 -6.16
C ARG A 142 -0.31 15.97 -6.85
N VAL A 143 -0.50 14.65 -6.85
CA VAL A 143 -1.70 14.03 -7.42
C VAL A 143 -2.94 14.40 -6.58
N CYS A 144 -2.84 14.41 -5.25
CA CYS A 144 -3.94 14.81 -4.37
C CYS A 144 -4.35 16.27 -4.59
N ASP A 145 -3.39 17.19 -4.66
CA ASP A 145 -3.63 18.61 -4.95
C ASP A 145 -4.29 18.80 -6.32
N ALA A 146 -3.76 18.14 -7.35
CA ALA A 146 -4.34 18.21 -8.68
C ALA A 146 -5.78 17.67 -8.71
N PHE A 147 -6.03 16.56 -8.01
CA PHE A 147 -7.34 15.93 -7.95
C PHE A 147 -8.37 16.80 -7.22
N THR A 148 -8.01 17.29 -6.03
CA THR A 148 -8.89 18.15 -5.21
C THR A 148 -9.14 19.51 -5.87
N SER A 149 -8.19 20.03 -6.64
CA SER A 149 -8.35 21.26 -7.43
C SER A 149 -9.18 21.06 -8.70
N SER A 150 -9.37 19.81 -9.15
CA SER A 150 -10.16 19.51 -10.37
C SER A 150 -11.66 19.51 -10.07
N LYS A 151 -12.44 20.25 -10.86
CA LYS A 151 -13.90 20.17 -10.79
C LYS A 151 -14.39 18.97 -11.61
N PRO A 152 -15.25 18.10 -11.07
CA PRO A 152 -15.78 16.99 -11.83
C PRO A 152 -16.66 17.50 -12.99
N SER A 153 -16.46 16.95 -14.18
CA SER A 153 -17.25 17.28 -15.38
C SER A 153 -18.64 16.66 -15.36
N ASN A 154 -18.81 15.57 -14.62
CA ASN A 154 -20.06 14.84 -14.48
C ASN A 154 -20.54 14.88 -13.03
N ARG A 155 -21.85 14.69 -12.81
CA ARG A 155 -22.39 14.50 -11.47
C ARG A 155 -21.77 13.24 -10.84
N VAL A 156 -21.17 13.41 -9.67
CA VAL A 156 -20.66 12.31 -8.84
C VAL A 156 -21.56 12.19 -7.62
N ASP A 157 -22.09 10.99 -7.39
CA ASP A 157 -22.86 10.72 -6.20
C ASP A 157 -21.90 10.39 -5.04
N GLY A 158 -21.83 11.28 -4.05
CA GLY A 158 -20.98 11.16 -2.87
C GLY A 158 -19.57 11.74 -3.04
N PRO A 159 -18.77 11.74 -1.96
CA PRO A 159 -17.40 12.24 -1.98
C PRO A 159 -16.50 11.39 -2.87
N ARG A 160 -15.69 12.05 -3.69
CA ARG A 160 -14.71 11.43 -4.59
C ARG A 160 -13.54 10.86 -3.78
N PRO A 161 -13.27 9.55 -3.82
CA PRO A 161 -12.19 8.98 -3.03
C PRO A 161 -10.81 9.23 -3.63
N PHE A 162 -9.89 9.61 -2.76
CA PHE A 162 -8.46 9.51 -2.96
C PHE A 162 -7.92 8.34 -2.14
N VAL A 163 -7.59 7.24 -2.81
CA VAL A 163 -7.06 6.03 -2.18
C VAL A 163 -5.53 6.02 -2.31
N TYR A 164 -4.83 6.00 -1.19
CA TYR A 164 -3.37 5.99 -1.14
C TYR A 164 -2.86 4.65 -0.62
N VAL A 165 -2.01 3.97 -1.40
CA VAL A 165 -1.33 2.75 -0.97
C VAL A 165 -0.08 3.12 -0.17
N SER A 166 -0.20 2.94 1.14
CA SER A 166 0.83 3.13 2.14
C SER A 166 1.49 1.78 2.48
N ALA A 167 1.96 1.60 3.71
CA ALA A 167 2.52 0.36 4.24
C ALA A 167 2.36 0.26 5.76
N GLU A 168 2.32 -0.97 6.26
CA GLU A 168 2.54 -1.25 7.68
C GLU A 168 4.03 -1.19 8.03
N ASP A 169 4.28 -0.86 9.28
CA ASP A 169 5.62 -0.80 9.83
C ASP A 169 6.01 -2.15 10.45
N ILE A 170 6.57 -3.05 9.62
CA ILE A 170 6.81 -4.46 9.99
C ILE A 170 8.22 -4.99 9.69
N PHE A 171 9.14 -4.19 9.13
CA PHE A 171 10.43 -4.72 8.65
C PHE A 171 11.62 -3.81 8.98
N ARG A 172 11.55 -2.96 10.01
CA ARG A 172 12.75 -2.24 10.48
C ARG A 172 13.61 -3.20 11.30
N PRO A 173 14.96 -3.21 11.14
CA PRO A 173 15.80 -2.25 10.41
C PRO A 173 16.06 -2.60 8.92
N ILE A 174 15.53 -3.70 8.38
CA ILE A 174 15.76 -4.14 6.99
C ILE A 174 15.27 -3.08 5.99
N ILE A 175 14.12 -2.47 6.28
CA ILE A 175 13.55 -1.36 5.53
C ILE A 175 13.87 -0.07 6.30
N PRO A 176 14.42 0.98 5.64
CA PRO A 176 14.72 2.25 6.31
C PRO A 176 13.48 2.89 6.93
N ALA A 177 13.61 3.47 8.13
CA ALA A 177 12.51 4.19 8.78
C ALA A 177 11.88 5.27 7.88
N ARG A 178 12.74 5.96 7.10
CA ARG A 178 12.35 6.99 6.13
C ARG A 178 11.32 6.50 5.10
N TYR A 179 11.35 5.23 4.72
CA TYR A 179 10.33 4.67 3.83
C TYR A 179 8.93 4.77 4.45
N ILE A 180 8.77 4.38 5.72
CA ILE A 180 7.49 4.47 6.43
C ILE A 180 7.14 5.92 6.75
N GLU A 181 8.11 6.74 7.17
CA GLU A 181 7.89 8.15 7.49
C GLU A 181 7.33 8.93 6.29
N THR A 182 7.95 8.80 5.11
CA THR A 182 7.46 9.47 3.89
C THR A 182 6.04 9.05 3.51
N LYS A 183 5.68 7.78 3.73
CA LYS A 183 4.30 7.30 3.58
C LYS A 183 3.35 7.96 4.59
N ARG A 184 3.75 8.09 5.86
CA ARG A 184 2.92 8.76 6.90
C ARG A 184 2.80 10.27 6.69
N GLU A 185 3.86 10.93 6.24
CA GLU A 185 3.83 12.35 5.85
C GLU A 185 2.80 12.60 4.74
N ALA A 186 2.77 11.72 3.73
CA ALA A 186 1.77 11.78 2.67
C ALA A 186 0.35 11.60 3.21
N GLU A 187 0.11 10.60 4.06
CA GLU A 187 -1.20 10.37 4.68
C GLU A 187 -1.68 11.58 5.49
N GLN A 188 -0.80 12.19 6.28
CA GLN A 188 -1.12 13.38 7.07
C GLN A 188 -1.51 14.56 6.18
N TYR A 189 -0.72 14.82 5.13
CA TYR A 189 -1.02 15.90 4.18
C TYR A 189 -2.35 15.67 3.46
N ILE A 190 -2.54 14.48 2.88
CA ILE A 190 -3.77 14.11 2.18
C ILE A 190 -4.97 14.25 3.13
N GLY A 191 -4.83 13.82 4.39
CA GLY A 191 -5.88 13.91 5.39
C GLY A 191 -6.29 15.34 5.69
N GLN A 192 -5.31 16.23 5.90
CA GLN A 192 -5.57 17.66 6.11
C GLN A 192 -6.23 18.28 4.88
N LYS A 193 -5.73 17.98 3.68
CA LYS A 193 -6.27 18.50 2.42
C LYS A 193 -7.72 18.10 2.23
N VAL A 194 -8.02 16.81 2.35
CA VAL A 194 -9.36 16.26 2.13
C VAL A 194 -10.33 16.65 3.24
N ALA A 195 -9.88 16.79 4.49
CA ALA A 195 -10.74 17.27 5.58
C ALA A 195 -11.29 18.68 5.36
N SER A 196 -10.62 19.49 4.53
CA SER A 196 -11.07 20.84 4.16
C SER A 196 -12.16 20.87 3.07
N ASP A 197 -12.44 19.75 2.40
CA ASP A 197 -13.42 19.66 1.32
C ASP A 197 -14.30 18.41 1.44
N PRO A 198 -15.59 18.55 1.82
CA PRO A 198 -16.50 17.41 1.99
C PRO A 198 -16.84 16.70 0.67
N GLY A 199 -16.48 17.27 -0.48
CA GLY A 199 -16.58 16.63 -1.80
C GLY A 199 -15.57 15.51 -2.02
N TYR A 200 -14.63 15.30 -1.09
CA TYR A 200 -13.59 14.29 -1.17
C TYR A 200 -13.54 13.43 0.10
N ARG A 201 -12.99 12.22 -0.03
CA ARG A 201 -12.65 11.36 1.12
C ARG A 201 -11.31 10.68 0.89
N ALA A 202 -10.55 10.47 1.96
CA ALA A 202 -9.26 9.81 1.90
C ALA A 202 -9.36 8.38 2.47
N VAL A 203 -8.68 7.44 1.82
CA VAL A 203 -8.50 6.07 2.31
C VAL A 203 -7.02 5.71 2.24
N TYR A 204 -6.46 5.21 3.34
CA TYR A 204 -5.05 4.82 3.44
C TYR A 204 -4.95 3.32 3.58
N ILE A 205 -4.52 2.66 2.51
CA ILE A 205 -4.37 1.22 2.45
C ILE A 205 -2.99 0.89 3.02
N ARG A 206 -2.92 0.26 4.20
CA ARG A 206 -1.68 -0.13 4.87
C ARG A 206 -1.51 -1.66 4.81
N PRO A 207 -0.96 -2.18 3.71
CA PRO A 207 -0.61 -3.59 3.63
C PRO A 207 0.64 -3.89 4.45
N SER A 208 0.70 -5.12 4.96
CA SER A 208 1.90 -5.75 5.50
C SER A 208 2.78 -6.28 4.34
N LEU A 209 3.38 -7.46 4.50
CA LEU A 209 4.09 -8.13 3.42
C LEU A 209 3.08 -8.56 2.34
N ILE A 210 3.15 -7.91 1.17
CA ILE A 210 2.37 -8.30 0.00
C ILE A 210 3.05 -9.47 -0.71
N TYR A 211 2.34 -10.59 -0.86
CA TYR A 211 2.83 -11.75 -1.57
C TYR A 211 1.93 -12.11 -2.77
N HIS A 212 2.53 -12.82 -3.72
CA HIS A 212 1.83 -13.47 -4.82
C HIS A 212 2.71 -14.60 -5.37
N SER A 213 2.17 -15.81 -5.45
CA SER A 213 2.92 -17.03 -5.74
C SER A 213 3.72 -16.98 -7.06
N HIS A 214 3.17 -16.35 -8.10
CA HIS A 214 3.82 -16.28 -9.42
C HIS A 214 4.63 -15.01 -9.72
N PHE A 215 4.35 -13.88 -9.06
CA PHE A 215 5.02 -12.59 -9.33
C PHE A 215 6.14 -12.30 -8.31
N ARG A 216 6.09 -12.94 -7.13
CA ARG A 216 7.10 -12.85 -6.06
C ARG A 216 7.25 -14.21 -5.34
N PRO A 217 7.74 -15.27 -6.01
CA PRO A 217 7.79 -16.61 -5.41
C PRO A 217 8.60 -16.63 -4.11
N LEU A 218 9.67 -15.83 -4.03
CA LEU A 218 10.56 -15.74 -2.88
C LEU A 218 9.92 -15.19 -1.60
N THR A 219 8.82 -14.43 -1.70
CA THR A 219 8.14 -13.90 -0.50
C THR A 219 7.16 -14.89 0.11
N SER A 220 6.84 -16.00 -0.58
CA SER A 220 5.82 -16.96 -0.13
C SER A 220 6.22 -17.75 1.12
N PRO A 221 7.47 -18.26 1.27
CA PRO A 221 7.87 -18.96 2.51
C PRO A 221 7.90 -18.02 3.73
N ILE A 222 8.38 -16.79 3.55
CA ILE A 222 8.38 -15.76 4.61
C ILE A 222 6.94 -15.42 5.00
N ALA A 223 6.05 -15.26 4.02
CA ALA A 223 4.63 -15.04 4.27
C ALA A 223 4.04 -16.19 5.11
N ALA A 224 4.29 -17.46 4.75
CA ALA A 224 3.78 -18.59 5.53
C ALA A 224 4.23 -18.58 7.00
N LEU A 225 5.50 -18.26 7.27
CA LEU A 225 6.03 -18.13 8.64
C LEU A 225 5.38 -16.98 9.41
N LEU A 226 5.24 -15.81 8.78
CA LEU A 226 4.61 -14.65 9.41
C LEU A 226 3.11 -14.87 9.67
N ASP A 227 2.41 -15.55 8.76
CA ASP A 227 0.99 -15.90 8.93
C ASP A 227 0.79 -16.91 10.08
N LEU A 228 1.67 -17.91 10.19
CA LEU A 228 1.69 -18.83 11.33
C LEU A 228 1.96 -18.07 12.64
N SER A 229 2.96 -17.19 12.66
CA SER A 229 3.28 -16.36 13.82
C SER A 229 2.07 -15.53 14.25
N ALA A 230 1.43 -14.82 13.33
CA ALA A 230 0.25 -13.99 13.62
C ALA A 230 -0.92 -14.84 14.16
N THR A 231 -1.13 -16.03 13.60
CA THR A 231 -2.16 -16.98 14.06
C THR A 231 -1.90 -17.47 15.48
N VAL A 232 -0.64 -17.82 15.80
CA VAL A 232 -0.25 -18.23 17.15
C VAL A 232 -0.48 -17.08 18.13
N HIS A 233 0.03 -15.88 17.83
CA HIS A 233 -0.13 -14.70 18.70
C HIS A 233 -1.60 -14.38 19.00
N ARG A 234 -2.49 -14.54 18.01
CA ARG A 234 -3.93 -14.30 18.19
C ARG A 234 -4.62 -15.33 19.11
N LYS A 235 -4.09 -16.55 19.18
CA LYS A 235 -4.65 -17.65 19.99
C LYS A 235 -4.06 -17.72 21.40
N VAL A 236 -3.02 -16.94 21.71
CA VAL A 236 -2.44 -16.90 23.07
C VAL A 236 -3.45 -16.24 24.03
N PRO A 237 -3.80 -16.89 25.16
CA PRO A 237 -4.65 -16.30 26.18
C PRO A 237 -4.13 -14.96 26.71
N LEU A 238 -5.07 -14.06 27.03
CA LEU A 238 -4.77 -12.79 27.70
C LEU A 238 -4.06 -13.05 29.03
N GLY A 239 -2.85 -12.53 29.18
CA GLY A 239 -2.03 -12.65 30.41
C GLY A 239 -0.74 -13.47 30.25
N LEU A 240 -0.58 -14.23 29.17
CA LEU A 240 0.69 -14.90 28.88
C LEU A 240 1.66 -13.97 28.13
N PRO A 241 2.97 -13.98 28.47
CA PRO A 241 3.96 -13.18 27.75
C PRO A 241 4.11 -13.69 26.32
N THR A 242 3.90 -12.81 25.35
CA THR A 242 4.17 -13.09 23.94
C THR A 242 5.51 -12.49 23.52
N PRO A 243 6.22 -13.08 22.54
CA PRO A 243 7.43 -12.49 21.99
C PRO A 243 7.21 -11.05 21.51
N SER A 244 6.09 -10.78 20.82
CA SER A 244 5.72 -9.42 20.43
C SER A 244 5.48 -8.50 21.62
N GLY A 245 4.86 -8.99 22.71
CA GLY A 245 4.62 -8.20 23.92
C GLY A 245 5.92 -7.79 24.61
N PHE A 246 6.89 -8.71 24.68
CA PHE A 246 8.22 -8.42 25.21
C PHE A 246 8.97 -7.38 24.35
N LEU A 247 8.94 -7.53 23.02
CA LEU A 247 9.56 -6.56 22.10
C LEU A 247 8.92 -5.17 22.20
N ARG A 248 7.60 -5.08 22.36
CA ARG A 248 6.90 -3.81 22.60
C ARG A 248 7.31 -3.20 23.94
N ALA A 249 7.37 -4.00 25.01
CA ALA A 249 7.78 -3.51 26.33
C ALA A 249 9.21 -2.96 26.33
N LEU A 250 10.16 -3.67 25.70
CA LEU A 250 11.52 -3.16 25.50
C LEU A 250 11.53 -1.91 24.62
N GLY A 251 10.78 -1.93 23.50
CA GLY A 251 10.64 -0.78 22.62
C GLY A 251 10.20 0.47 23.37
N SER A 252 9.15 0.38 24.18
CA SER A 252 8.64 1.49 24.99
C SER A 252 9.60 1.92 26.10
N ALA A 253 10.31 0.98 26.74
CA ALA A 253 11.25 1.28 27.82
C ALA A 253 12.53 2.00 27.35
N PHE A 254 12.95 1.74 26.12
CA PHE A 254 14.19 2.30 25.53
C PHE A 254 13.94 3.33 24.44
N SER A 255 12.69 3.75 24.21
CA SER A 255 12.39 4.79 23.22
C SER A 255 12.75 6.17 23.77
N PRO A 256 13.58 6.96 23.05
CA PRO A 256 13.73 8.38 23.37
C PRO A 256 12.38 9.09 23.23
N PRO A 257 12.15 10.21 23.96
CA PRO A 257 10.92 10.98 23.82
C PRO A 257 10.69 11.37 22.36
N PRO A 258 9.43 11.39 21.88
CA PRO A 258 9.13 11.64 20.48
C PRO A 258 9.74 12.98 20.05
N ALA A 259 10.62 12.95 19.06
CA ALA A 259 11.11 14.16 18.43
C ALA A 259 9.90 14.86 17.76
N PRO A 260 9.72 16.19 17.93
CA PRO A 260 8.51 16.90 17.50
C PRO A 260 8.24 16.92 15.99
N GLN A 261 9.06 16.25 15.17
CA GLN A 261 9.00 16.31 13.70
C GLN A 261 8.91 14.94 13.00
N THR A 262 8.90 13.81 13.72
CA THR A 262 8.83 12.49 13.08
C THR A 262 7.41 11.91 13.16
N PRO A 263 6.70 11.72 12.04
CA PRO A 263 5.33 11.18 12.01
C PRO A 263 5.24 9.68 12.30
N VAL A 264 6.39 9.02 12.50
CA VAL A 264 6.50 7.62 12.94
C VAL A 264 7.24 7.62 14.28
N SER A 265 6.50 7.37 15.37
CA SER A 265 7.05 7.30 16.72
C SER A 265 7.40 5.86 17.15
N THR A 266 7.17 4.87 16.29
CA THR A 266 7.37 3.46 16.64
C THR A 266 8.86 3.12 16.60
N SER A 267 9.32 2.29 17.55
CA SER A 267 10.71 1.82 17.61
C SER A 267 10.98 0.68 16.62
N PRO A 268 12.25 0.36 16.25
CA PRO A 268 12.56 -0.83 15.46
C PRO A 268 12.07 -2.13 16.10
N LEU A 269 12.14 -2.26 17.42
CA LEU A 269 11.62 -3.43 18.14
C LEU A 269 10.11 -3.55 18.00
N GLU A 270 9.40 -2.44 18.00
CA GLU A 270 7.96 -2.40 17.76
C GLU A 270 7.61 -2.76 16.31
N SER A 271 8.43 -2.34 15.34
CA SER A 271 8.31 -2.79 13.94
C SER A 271 8.42 -4.32 13.82
N VAL A 272 9.39 -4.93 14.50
CA VAL A 272 9.53 -6.40 14.54
C VAL A 272 8.33 -7.04 15.25
N ALA A 273 7.84 -6.45 16.34
CA ALA A 273 6.64 -6.95 17.03
C ALA A 273 5.39 -6.91 16.13
N ASN A 274 5.25 -5.86 15.30
CA ASN A 274 4.21 -5.77 14.29
C ASN A 274 4.36 -6.88 13.24
N ALA A 275 5.58 -7.18 12.79
CA ALA A 275 5.83 -8.28 11.85
C ALA A 275 5.30 -9.64 12.35
N LEU A 276 5.47 -9.89 13.66
CA LEU A 276 5.05 -11.14 14.29
C LEU A 276 3.52 -11.27 14.43
N THR A 277 2.80 -10.16 14.39
CA THR A 277 1.37 -10.08 14.75
C THR A 277 0.46 -9.70 13.60
N ILE A 278 0.97 -8.95 12.61
CA ILE A 278 0.22 -8.56 11.41
C ILE A 278 0.49 -9.59 10.31
N PRO A 279 -0.51 -10.37 9.88
CA PRO A 279 -0.31 -11.40 8.87
C PRO A 279 0.03 -10.78 7.51
N PRO A 280 0.75 -11.48 6.63
CA PRO A 280 0.95 -11.06 5.25
C PRO A 280 -0.39 -11.01 4.50
N ILE A 281 -0.43 -10.29 3.39
CA ILE A 281 -1.65 -10.14 2.59
C ILE A 281 -1.39 -10.44 1.12
N HIS A 282 -2.32 -11.16 0.49
CA HIS A 282 -2.22 -11.44 -0.94
C HIS A 282 -2.49 -10.15 -1.74
N VAL A 283 -1.77 -9.93 -2.84
CA VAL A 283 -1.95 -8.72 -3.65
C VAL A 283 -3.38 -8.55 -4.17
N ASP A 284 -4.08 -9.65 -4.48
CA ASP A 284 -5.47 -9.59 -4.93
C ASP A 284 -6.42 -9.11 -3.81
N HIS A 285 -6.13 -9.41 -2.54
CA HIS A 285 -6.94 -8.91 -1.41
C HIS A 285 -6.74 -7.40 -1.22
N VAL A 286 -5.49 -6.93 -1.37
CA VAL A 286 -5.18 -5.49 -1.38
C VAL A 286 -5.91 -4.80 -2.53
N ALA A 287 -5.84 -5.38 -3.73
CA ALA A 287 -6.48 -4.83 -4.92
C ALA A 287 -8.01 -4.76 -4.81
N GLU A 288 -8.64 -5.81 -4.28
CA GLU A 288 -10.09 -5.84 -4.07
C GLU A 288 -10.52 -4.82 -3.02
N ALA A 289 -9.80 -4.70 -1.90
CA ALA A 289 -10.06 -3.68 -0.88
C ALA A 289 -9.92 -2.26 -1.45
N VAL A 290 -8.89 -2.01 -2.27
CA VAL A 290 -8.68 -0.74 -2.98
C VAL A 290 -9.85 -0.45 -3.94
N ALA A 291 -10.29 -1.44 -4.71
CA ALA A 291 -11.38 -1.27 -5.66
C ALA A 291 -12.72 -0.98 -4.94
N ILE A 292 -12.97 -1.62 -3.80
CA ILE A 292 -14.11 -1.29 -2.93
C ILE A 292 -13.97 0.13 -2.37
N ALA A 293 -12.78 0.50 -1.89
CA ALA A 293 -12.50 1.83 -1.34
C ALA A 293 -12.64 2.95 -2.38
N ALA A 294 -12.39 2.67 -3.67
CA ALA A 294 -12.55 3.61 -4.78
C ALA A 294 -14.01 3.80 -5.24
N ASP A 295 -14.94 2.97 -4.77
CA ASP A 295 -16.36 3.08 -5.12
C ASP A 295 -17.01 4.25 -4.37
N THR A 296 -17.56 5.23 -5.08
CA THR A 296 -18.17 6.42 -4.46
C THR A 296 -19.41 6.08 -3.62
N ARG A 297 -20.05 4.93 -3.89
CA ARG A 297 -21.19 4.42 -3.11
C ARG A 297 -20.79 3.96 -1.71
N ARG A 298 -19.51 3.61 -1.50
CA ARG A 298 -18.94 3.16 -0.22
C ARG A 298 -18.44 4.34 0.61
N VAL A 299 -19.35 5.23 0.99
CA VAL A 299 -19.06 6.41 1.81
C VAL A 299 -18.61 6.07 3.23
N ASP A 300 -18.92 4.85 3.68
CA ASP A 300 -18.50 4.27 4.95
C ASP A 300 -16.99 4.01 4.99
N VAL A 301 -16.36 3.74 3.84
CA VAL A 301 -14.94 3.39 3.75
C VAL A 301 -14.09 4.67 3.74
N ARG A 302 -13.44 4.98 4.87
CA ARG A 302 -12.60 6.17 5.07
C ARG A 302 -11.48 5.90 6.06
N GLY A 303 -10.42 6.71 6.00
CA GLY A 303 -9.31 6.61 6.95
C GLY A 303 -8.40 5.41 6.67
N VAL A 304 -7.76 4.90 7.73
CA VAL A 304 -6.75 3.84 7.63
C VAL A 304 -7.42 2.47 7.53
N LEU A 305 -7.00 1.67 6.56
CA LEU A 305 -7.34 0.25 6.44
C LEU A 305 -6.06 -0.58 6.55
N GLY A 306 -5.87 -1.23 7.69
CA GLY A 306 -4.84 -2.23 7.90
C GLY A 306 -5.23 -3.58 7.30
N VAL A 307 -4.45 -4.61 7.61
CA VAL A 307 -4.68 -5.96 7.05
C VAL A 307 -5.99 -6.59 7.51
N ALA A 308 -6.38 -6.38 8.77
CA ALA A 308 -7.61 -6.93 9.31
C ALA A 308 -8.83 -6.27 8.64
N GLU A 309 -8.84 -4.94 8.58
CA GLU A 309 -9.90 -4.12 7.99
C GLU A 309 -10.04 -4.39 6.49
N MET A 310 -8.92 -4.54 5.77
CA MET A 310 -8.95 -4.94 4.36
C MET A 310 -9.58 -6.33 4.16
N ARG A 311 -9.22 -7.32 4.99
CA ARG A 311 -9.78 -8.68 4.91
C ARG A 311 -11.27 -8.68 5.24
N GLU A 312 -11.69 -7.96 6.26
CA GLU A 312 -13.10 -7.78 6.60
C GLU A 312 -13.87 -7.12 5.45
N LEU A 313 -13.31 -6.06 4.87
CA LEU A 313 -13.93 -5.29 3.79
C LEU A 313 -14.23 -6.14 2.54
N ILE A 314 -13.37 -7.12 2.24
CA ILE A 314 -13.55 -8.04 1.10
C ILE A 314 -14.33 -9.31 1.45
N GLY A 315 -14.87 -9.41 2.67
CA GLY A 315 -15.60 -10.59 3.15
C GLY A 315 -14.70 -11.80 3.45
N TRP A 316 -13.40 -11.60 3.63
CA TRP A 316 -12.47 -12.63 4.07
C TRP A 316 -12.57 -12.80 5.59
N SER A 317 -13.58 -13.54 6.04
CA SER A 317 -13.67 -13.95 7.44
C SER A 317 -12.45 -14.83 7.75
N GLN A 318 -11.64 -14.41 8.73
CA GLN A 318 -10.49 -15.19 9.15
C GLN A 318 -11.02 -16.53 9.68
N LYS A 319 -10.68 -17.65 9.01
CA LYS A 319 -11.00 -19.02 9.46
C LYS A 319 -10.80 -19.11 10.98
N GLY A 320 -11.90 -19.15 11.73
CA GLY A 320 -11.89 -19.26 13.20
C GLY A 320 -12.58 -18.14 13.99
N GLN A 321 -13.19 -17.13 13.37
CA GLN A 321 -14.20 -16.34 14.10
C GLN A 321 -15.53 -17.09 14.05
N ALA A 322 -16.00 -17.57 15.20
CA ALA A 322 -17.39 -17.93 15.37
C ALA A 322 -18.23 -16.68 15.05
N HIS A 323 -19.17 -16.82 14.11
CA HIS A 323 -20.22 -15.83 13.94
C HIS A 323 -20.91 -15.68 15.30
N SER A 324 -20.80 -14.52 15.93
CA SER A 324 -21.78 -14.13 16.93
C SER A 324 -23.05 -13.83 16.15
N ASP A 325 -23.95 -14.80 16.11
CA ASP A 325 -25.32 -14.60 15.65
C ASP A 325 -25.91 -13.44 16.46
N VAL A 326 -26.05 -12.29 15.81
CA VAL A 326 -26.88 -11.20 16.34
C VAL A 326 -28.32 -11.67 16.17
N HIS A 327 -28.84 -12.30 17.21
CA HIS A 327 -30.25 -12.58 17.36
C HIS A 327 -30.99 -11.24 17.37
N VAL A 328 -31.67 -10.92 16.25
CA VAL A 328 -32.63 -9.82 16.21
C VAL A 328 -33.90 -10.34 16.86
N PRO A 329 -34.31 -9.86 18.05
CA PRO A 329 -35.60 -10.23 18.60
C PRO A 329 -36.69 -9.62 17.73
N THR A 330 -37.41 -10.47 17.02
CA THR A 330 -38.71 -10.13 16.45
C THR A 330 -39.69 -9.95 17.61
N ASN A 331 -39.97 -8.70 17.98
CA ASN A 331 -41.14 -8.39 18.78
C ASN A 331 -42.32 -8.17 17.84
N VAL A 332 -43.31 -9.06 17.99
CA VAL A 332 -44.73 -8.85 17.64
C VAL A 332 -45.32 -7.84 18.61
#